data_AF-A0A832IJV4-F1
#
_entry.id   AF-A0A832IJV4-F1
#
_cell.length_a   1.000
_cell.length_b   1.000
_cell.length_c   1.000
_cell.angle_alpha   90.00
_cell.angle_beta   90.00
_cell.angle_gamma   90.00
#
_symmetry.space_group_name_H-M   'P 1'
#
loop_
_entity.id
_entity.type
_entity.pdbx_description
1 polymer ?
#
loop_
_entity_poly.entity_id
_entity_poly.type
_entity_poly.pdbx_seq_one_letter_code
_entity_poly.pdbx_strand_id
1 'polypeptide(L)'
;MRKLIYVFVFAAIGLVSTTTFAQEDKENSKAAIQEKVQDKVEVTINELPEAVTKTLGEQYAAYTAEKAYKATKDKKEVYYVKLVKGEDYIKVLIDADGKVIEKKDIKQLNKIK
;
A
#
# COMPACT_ATOMS: atom_id res chain seq x y z
N MET A 1 7.83 -30.28 -17.88
CA MET A 1 8.92 -29.66 -18.66
C MET A 1 8.51 -29.57 -20.13
N ARG A 2 8.36 -28.35 -20.64
CA ARG A 2 8.11 -28.01 -22.06
C ARG A 2 9.05 -26.83 -22.37
N LYS A 3 10.24 -27.11 -22.90
CA LYS A 3 10.61 -27.04 -24.33
C LYS A 3 10.31 -25.65 -24.89
N LEU A 4 11.35 -24.86 -25.15
CA LEU A 4 11.77 -24.45 -26.51
C LEU A 4 12.92 -23.44 -26.41
N ILE A 5 14.10 -23.90 -26.84
CA ILE A 5 15.27 -23.10 -27.20
C ILE A 5 14.99 -22.54 -28.60
N TYR A 6 15.28 -21.26 -28.85
CA TYR A 6 15.84 -20.81 -30.14
C TYR A 6 16.63 -19.51 -29.94
N VAL A 7 17.93 -19.64 -30.17
CA VAL A 7 18.91 -18.57 -30.36
C VAL A 7 18.77 -18.07 -31.80
N PHE A 8 18.68 -16.75 -31.99
CA PHE A 8 19.20 -16.11 -33.20
C PHE A 8 19.85 -14.77 -32.82
N VAL A 9 21.16 -14.75 -33.03
CA VAL A 9 22.08 -13.62 -32.89
C VAL A 9 21.80 -12.61 -33.99
N PHE A 10 21.68 -11.34 -33.64
CA PHE A 10 22.08 -10.24 -34.52
C PHE A 10 23.14 -9.41 -33.80
N ALA A 11 24.37 -9.58 -34.26
CA ALA A 11 25.47 -8.69 -33.99
C ALA A 11 25.34 -7.45 -34.89
N ALA A 12 25.39 -6.25 -34.32
CA ALA A 12 26.06 -5.08 -34.90
C ALA A 12 26.00 -3.90 -33.93
N ILE A 13 27.16 -3.26 -33.79
CA ILE A 13 27.51 -2.13 -32.93
C ILE A 13 26.85 -0.84 -33.45
N GLY A 14 26.37 0.01 -32.53
CA GLY A 14 25.97 1.39 -32.81
C GLY A 14 26.24 2.30 -31.62
N LEU A 15 27.36 3.03 -31.68
CA LEU A 15 27.71 4.16 -30.81
C LEU A 15 26.76 5.34 -31.06
N VAL A 16 26.07 5.85 -30.05
CA VAL A 16 25.72 7.29 -29.94
C VAL A 16 25.70 7.72 -28.46
N SER A 17 26.42 8.81 -28.19
CA SER A 17 26.63 9.46 -26.90
C SER A 17 25.54 10.48 -26.55
N THR A 18 25.19 10.55 -25.26
CA THR A 18 24.78 11.69 -24.41
C THR A 18 23.92 12.84 -24.98
N THR A 19 22.70 13.03 -24.43
CA THR A 19 22.27 14.33 -23.86
C THR A 19 21.31 14.12 -22.68
N THR A 20 21.79 14.55 -21.50
CA THR A 20 21.09 15.22 -20.40
C THR A 20 19.57 15.34 -20.45
N PHE A 21 18.90 14.69 -19.49
CA PHE A 21 17.92 15.36 -18.63
C PHE A 21 18.45 15.31 -17.20
N ALA A 22 19.09 16.41 -16.81
CA ALA A 22 19.40 16.73 -15.43
C ALA A 22 18.21 17.55 -14.90
N GLN A 23 17.41 16.97 -14.00
CA GLN A 23 17.08 17.67 -12.78
C GLN A 23 16.82 16.66 -11.67
N GLU A 24 17.62 16.84 -10.64
CA GLU A 24 17.65 16.15 -9.37
C GLU A 24 16.38 16.46 -8.58
N ASP A 25 15.89 15.48 -7.82
CA ASP A 25 15.76 15.71 -6.38
C ASP A 25 15.88 14.39 -5.63
N LYS A 26 16.75 14.44 -4.63
CA LYS A 26 17.10 13.37 -3.71
C LYS A 26 16.05 13.33 -2.61
N GLU A 27 15.55 12.15 -2.26
CA GLU A 27 15.46 11.78 -0.85
C GLU A 27 15.17 10.28 -0.68
N ASN A 28 16.22 9.56 -0.30
CA ASN A 28 16.23 8.70 0.88
C ASN A 28 14.86 8.16 1.37
N SER A 29 14.59 6.88 1.13
CA SER A 29 14.13 6.03 2.23
C SER A 29 14.43 4.55 1.96
N LYS A 30 15.52 4.12 2.59
CA LYS A 30 15.55 2.99 3.51
C LYS A 30 14.96 1.65 3.03
N ALA A 31 15.89 0.70 2.96
CA ALA A 31 15.69 -0.74 3.09
C ALA A 31 14.43 -1.14 3.90
N ALA A 32 13.64 -2.01 3.29
CA ALA A 32 13.07 -3.16 3.99
C ALA A 32 12.98 -4.30 2.99
N ILE A 33 13.91 -5.23 3.16
CA ILE A 33 13.82 -6.62 2.69
C ILE A 33 12.38 -7.06 2.95
N GLN A 34 11.71 -7.54 1.89
CA GLN A 34 10.38 -8.12 1.97
C GLN A 34 10.46 -9.38 2.82
N GLU A 35 10.28 -9.18 4.12
CA GLU A 35 10.05 -10.24 5.08
C GLU A 35 8.61 -10.71 4.86
N LYS A 36 8.51 -11.85 4.18
CA LYS A 36 7.30 -12.64 3.96
C LYS A 36 6.43 -12.64 5.24
N VAL A 37 5.18 -12.16 5.17
CA VAL A 37 3.96 -12.71 5.83
C VAL A 37 2.75 -11.78 5.60
N GLN A 38 1.75 -12.30 4.87
CA GLN A 38 0.35 -11.84 4.74
C GLN A 38 0.07 -10.58 3.89
N ASP A 39 -0.13 -10.77 2.58
CA ASP A 39 -0.76 -9.90 1.54
C ASP A 39 -1.27 -8.48 1.91
N LYS A 40 -0.45 -7.65 2.56
CA LYS A 40 -0.80 -6.29 2.98
C LYS A 40 0.44 -5.41 2.87
N VAL A 41 0.38 -4.40 2.02
CA VAL A 41 1.42 -3.39 1.82
C VAL A 41 1.04 -2.16 2.64
N GLU A 42 1.88 -1.72 3.57
CA GLU A 42 1.68 -0.44 4.26
C GLU A 42 1.75 0.69 3.22
N VAL A 43 0.74 1.56 3.21
CA VAL A 43 0.62 2.69 2.30
C VAL A 43 0.36 3.95 3.09
N THR A 44 0.74 5.09 2.56
CA THR A 44 0.44 6.37 3.21
C THR A 44 -1.02 6.78 2.98
N ILE A 45 -1.56 7.66 3.82
CA ILE A 45 -2.94 8.17 3.67
C ILE A 45 -3.12 8.87 2.31
N ASN A 46 -2.05 9.46 1.77
CA ASN A 46 -2.04 10.10 0.46
C ASN A 46 -2.12 9.11 -0.72
N GLU A 47 -1.78 7.84 -0.48
CA GLU A 47 -1.92 6.77 -1.48
C GLU A 47 -3.30 6.10 -1.43
N LEU A 48 -4.15 6.48 -0.48
CA LEU A 48 -5.53 6.03 -0.45
C LEU A 48 -6.34 6.74 -1.54
N PRO A 49 -7.24 6.02 -2.24
CA PRO A 49 -8.18 6.64 -3.17
C PRO A 49 -9.00 7.73 -2.49
N GLU A 50 -9.36 8.79 -3.23
CA GLU A 50 -10.21 9.87 -2.73
C GLU A 50 -11.53 9.35 -2.14
N ALA A 51 -12.11 8.30 -2.71
CA ALA A 51 -13.32 7.69 -2.20
C ALA A 51 -13.14 7.11 -0.77
N VAL A 52 -11.97 6.54 -0.49
CA VAL A 52 -11.61 5.99 0.82
C VAL A 52 -11.40 7.12 1.82
N THR A 53 -10.61 8.14 1.46
CA THR A 53 -10.34 9.30 2.34
C THR A 53 -11.60 10.11 2.62
N LYS A 54 -12.49 10.27 1.64
CA LYS A 54 -13.79 10.91 1.80
C LYS A 54 -14.67 10.12 2.80
N THR A 55 -14.75 8.81 2.65
CA THR A 55 -15.54 7.96 3.57
C THR A 55 -15.00 8.02 4.99
N LEU A 56 -13.67 8.04 5.15
CA LEU A 56 -13.01 8.24 6.43
C LEU A 56 -13.36 9.61 7.04
N GLY A 57 -13.32 10.67 6.23
CA GLY A 57 -13.68 12.02 6.67
C GLY A 57 -15.16 12.18 7.04
N GLU A 58 -16.08 11.48 6.37
CA GLU A 58 -17.52 11.58 6.63
C GLU A 58 -17.98 10.70 7.79
N GLN A 59 -17.58 9.43 7.81
CA GLN A 59 -18.05 8.47 8.82
C GLN A 59 -17.15 8.40 10.05
N TYR A 60 -15.87 8.72 9.90
CA TYR A 60 -14.86 8.59 10.95
C TYR A 60 -14.17 9.92 11.24
N ALA A 61 -14.84 11.06 11.01
CA ALA A 61 -14.33 12.41 11.29
C ALA A 61 -13.79 12.57 12.73
N ALA A 62 -14.37 11.83 13.67
CA ALA A 62 -13.98 11.86 15.08
C ALA A 62 -12.73 10.99 15.38
N TYR A 63 -12.21 10.26 14.41
CA TYR A 63 -11.04 9.41 14.52
C TYR A 63 -9.90 9.94 13.66
N THR A 64 -8.67 9.76 14.13
CA THR A 64 -7.45 10.09 13.40
C THR A 64 -6.93 8.84 12.68
N ALA A 65 -6.69 8.92 11.38
CA ALA A 65 -6.04 7.85 10.64
C ALA A 65 -4.55 7.80 10.99
N GLU A 66 -4.10 6.72 11.62
CA GLU A 66 -2.70 6.55 12.03
C GLU A 66 -1.89 5.81 10.97
N LYS A 67 -2.47 4.73 10.42
CA LYS A 67 -1.82 3.88 9.42
C LYS A 67 -2.80 3.36 8.39
N ALA A 68 -2.33 3.19 7.16
CA ALA A 68 -3.08 2.57 6.09
C ALA A 68 -2.30 1.40 5.48
N TYR A 69 -3.03 0.39 5.02
CA TYR A 69 -2.46 -0.77 4.36
C TYR A 69 -3.31 -1.14 3.15
N LYS A 70 -2.71 -1.26 1.98
CA LYS A 70 -3.33 -1.81 0.78
C LYS A 70 -3.21 -3.33 0.79
N ALA A 71 -4.27 -4.03 0.43
CA ALA A 71 -4.31 -5.47 0.34
C ALA A 71 -5.20 -5.89 -0.82
N THR A 72 -5.08 -7.16 -1.23
CA THR A 72 -5.96 -7.72 -2.25
C THR A 72 -6.79 -8.83 -1.61
N LYS A 73 -8.12 -8.67 -1.58
CA LYS A 73 -9.06 -9.65 -1.04
C LYS A 73 -10.01 -10.06 -2.17
N ASP A 74 -10.16 -11.35 -2.41
CA ASP A 74 -11.05 -11.89 -3.46
C ASP A 74 -10.80 -11.30 -4.86
N LYS A 75 -9.51 -11.10 -5.22
CA LYS A 75 -9.06 -10.44 -6.47
C LYS A 75 -9.49 -8.96 -6.60
N LYS A 76 -9.92 -8.32 -5.52
CA LYS A 76 -10.24 -6.89 -5.46
C LYS A 76 -9.27 -6.18 -4.53
N GLU A 77 -8.90 -4.96 -4.89
CA GLU A 77 -8.10 -4.10 -4.02
C GLU A 77 -8.95 -3.58 -2.86
N VAL A 78 -8.40 -3.69 -1.66
CA VAL A 78 -9.02 -3.24 -0.42
C VAL A 78 -7.98 -2.54 0.44
N TYR A 79 -8.43 -1.61 1.26
CA TYR A 79 -7.61 -0.73 2.07
C TYR A 79 -8.00 -0.91 3.53
N TYR A 80 -7.04 -1.33 4.35
CA TYR A 80 -7.17 -1.36 5.79
C TYR A 80 -6.66 -0.04 6.37
N VAL A 81 -7.52 0.69 7.06
CA VAL A 81 -7.14 1.92 7.76
C VAL A 81 -7.28 1.71 9.26
N LYS A 82 -6.20 1.96 9.99
CA LYS A 82 -6.20 2.03 11.45
C LYS A 82 -6.55 3.45 11.86
N LEU A 83 -7.62 3.55 12.63
CA LEU A 83 -8.18 4.79 13.13
C LEU A 83 -8.08 4.77 14.66
N VAL A 84 -7.70 5.91 15.24
CA VAL A 84 -7.56 6.08 16.69
C VAL A 84 -8.40 7.25 17.17
N LYS A 85 -9.05 7.09 18.33
CA LYS A 85 -9.80 8.13 19.01
C LYS A 85 -9.59 7.98 20.52
N GLY A 86 -8.65 8.76 21.06
CA GLY A 86 -8.26 8.63 22.47
C GLY A 86 -7.65 7.25 22.73
N GLU A 87 -8.30 6.44 23.56
CA GLU A 87 -7.87 5.07 23.89
C GLU A 87 -8.49 4.00 22.97
N ASP A 88 -9.46 4.38 22.12
CA ASP A 88 -10.12 3.49 21.19
C ASP A 88 -9.32 3.38 19.88
N TYR A 89 -8.98 2.15 19.52
CA TYR A 89 -8.37 1.84 18.23
C TYR A 89 -9.34 0.98 17.43
N ILE A 90 -9.57 1.35 16.17
CA ILE A 90 -10.41 0.57 15.26
C ILE A 90 -9.66 0.34 13.95
N LYS A 91 -9.93 -0.78 13.31
CA LYS A 91 -9.45 -1.10 11.97
C LYS A 91 -10.64 -1.25 11.05
N VAL A 92 -10.66 -0.43 10.01
CA VAL A 92 -11.73 -0.43 9.01
C VAL A 92 -11.14 -0.92 7.70
N LEU A 93 -11.83 -1.83 7.04
CA LEU A 93 -11.54 -2.27 5.68
C LEU A 93 -12.52 -1.63 4.73
N ILE A 94 -11.98 -0.91 3.76
CA ILE A 94 -12.71 -0.13 2.76
C ILE A 94 -12.25 -0.63 1.39
N ASP A 95 -13.16 -0.80 0.43
CA ASP A 95 -12.75 -1.07 -0.95
C ASP A 95 -12.28 0.21 -1.67
N ALA A 96 -11.77 0.05 -2.89
CA ALA A 96 -11.34 1.18 -3.72
C ALA A 96 -12.47 2.19 -4.04
N ASP A 97 -13.73 1.76 -3.97
CA ASP A 97 -14.91 2.58 -4.21
C ASP A 97 -15.35 3.37 -2.95
N GLY A 98 -14.64 3.22 -1.83
CA GLY A 98 -14.97 3.89 -0.57
C GLY A 98 -16.01 3.16 0.27
N LYS A 99 -16.44 1.95 -0.11
CA LYS A 99 -17.41 1.18 0.67
C LYS A 99 -16.73 0.44 1.80
N VAL A 100 -17.22 0.64 3.02
CA VAL A 100 -16.78 -0.11 4.20
C VAL A 100 -17.28 -1.55 4.09
N ILE A 101 -16.35 -2.51 4.02
CA ILE A 101 -16.67 -3.94 3.98
C ILE A 101 -16.62 -4.54 5.39
N GLU A 102 -15.64 -4.14 6.21
CA GLU A 102 -15.44 -4.72 7.53
C GLU A 102 -14.94 -3.65 8.52
N LYS A 103 -15.39 -3.72 9.76
CA LYS A 103 -14.86 -2.90 10.86
C LYS A 103 -14.52 -3.81 12.04
N LYS A 104 -13.39 -3.55 12.68
CA LYS A 104 -12.91 -4.34 13.80
C LYS A 104 -12.32 -3.43 14.86
N ASP A 105 -12.93 -3.42 16.03
CA ASP A 105 -12.40 -2.71 17.19
C ASP A 105 -11.16 -3.44 17.69
N ILE A 106 -10.03 -2.73 17.71
CA ILE A 106 -8.79 -3.17 18.31
C ILE A 106 -8.84 -2.68 19.76
N LYS A 107 -9.53 -3.41 20.62
CA LYS A 107 -9.37 -3.20 22.06
C LYS A 107 -7.91 -3.49 22.38
N GLN A 108 -7.21 -2.53 22.99
CA GLN A 108 -5.88 -2.78 23.55
C GLN A 108 -6.01 -4.01 24.45
N LEU A 109 -5.47 -5.14 24.00
CA LEU A 109 -5.54 -6.39 24.74
C LEU A 109 -4.62 -6.19 25.94
N ASN A 110 -5.19 -5.70 27.04
CA ASN A 110 -4.54 -5.63 28.32
C ASN A 110 -4.35 -7.09 28.79
N LYS A 111 -3.31 -7.76 28.26
CA LYS A 111 -2.78 -9.00 28.83
C LYS A 111 -2.02 -8.60 30.09
N ILE A 112 -2.79 -8.35 31.14
CA ILE A 112 -2.31 -8.42 32.50
C ILE A 112 -1.94 -9.89 32.70
N LYS A 113 -0.66 -10.18 32.88
CA LYS A 113 -0.19 -11.44 33.46
C LYS A 113 0.92 -11.14 34.44
#